data_AF-A0A7W1L1L0-F1
#
_entry.id   AF-A0A7W1L1L0-F1
#
_cell.length_a   1.000
_cell.length_b   1.000
_cell.length_c   1.000
_cell.angle_alpha   90.00
_cell.angle_beta   90.00
_cell.angle_gamma   90.00
#
_symmetry.space_group_name_H-M   'P 1'
#
loop_
_entity.id
_entity.type
_entity.pdbx_description
1 polymer ?
#
loop_
_entity_poly.entity_id
_entity_poly.type
_entity_poly.pdbx_seq_one_letter_code
_entity_poly.pdbx_strand_id
1 'polypeptide(L)' 'YGPPVGLAPLSEAARALAPFPILALGGATSENAAALLRAGAHGVAAIRLFSDPLTLREVTSALRRSASTDL' A
#
# COMPACT_ATOMS: atom_id res chain seq x y z
N TYR A 1 -1.25 10.86 -18.22
CA TYR A 1 -0.95 10.50 -16.83
C TYR A 1 -0.07 11.59 -16.22
N GLY A 2 -0.41 12.07 -15.01
CA GLY A 2 0.33 13.12 -14.29
C GLY A 2 1.41 12.56 -13.35
N PRO A 3 2.17 13.42 -12.66
CA PRO A 3 3.19 12.99 -11.71
C PRO A 3 2.57 12.23 -10.52
N PRO A 4 3.37 11.45 -9.77
CA PRO A 4 2.92 10.86 -8.52
C PRO A 4 2.37 11.92 -7.56
N VAL A 5 1.21 11.67 -6.98
CA VAL A 5 0.52 12.59 -6.07
C VAL A 5 1.09 12.56 -4.63
N GLY A 6 1.96 11.59 -4.34
CA GLY A 6 2.58 11.41 -3.02
C GLY A 6 1.63 10.85 -1.95
N LEU A 7 2.10 10.85 -0.70
CA LEU A 7 1.38 10.27 0.44
C LEU A 7 0.37 11.22 1.08
N ALA A 8 0.55 12.54 0.97
CA ALA A 8 -0.32 13.50 1.64
C ALA A 8 -1.80 13.37 1.22
N PRO A 9 -2.15 13.22 -0.07
CA PRO A 9 -3.53 12.97 -0.47
C PRO A 9 -4.09 11.64 0.04
N LEU A 10 -3.26 10.60 0.15
CA LEU A 10 -3.64 9.31 0.73
C LEU A 10 -4.01 9.47 2.21
N SER A 11 -3.17 10.19 2.97
CA SER A 11 -3.43 10.47 4.39
C SER A 11 -4.67 11.31 4.62
N GLU A 12 -4.89 12.31 3.77
CA GLU A 12 -6.09 13.12 3.87
C GLU A 12 -7.36 12.31 3.58
N ALA A 13 -7.32 11.46 2.55
CA ALA A 13 -8.43 10.55 2.24
C ALA A 13 -8.69 9.55 3.38
N ALA A 14 -7.64 8.96 3.96
CA ALA A 14 -7.75 8.02 5.09
C ALA A 14 -8.44 8.67 6.29
N ARG A 15 -8.02 9.90 6.63
CA ARG A 15 -8.58 10.67 7.74
C ARG A 15 -10.03 11.07 7.48
N ALA A 16 -10.34 11.54 6.28
CA ALA A 16 -11.68 12.01 5.93
C ALA A 16 -12.72 10.89 5.84
N LEU A 17 -12.29 9.68 5.47
CA LEU A 17 -13.18 8.53 5.28
C LEU A 17 -13.26 7.60 6.48
N ALA A 18 -12.46 7.81 7.52
CA ALA A 18 -12.45 6.97 8.71
C ALA A 18 -13.87 6.78 9.30
N PRO A 19 -14.31 5.54 9.60
CA PRO A 19 -13.52 4.30 9.65
C PRO A 19 -13.54 3.45 8.36
N PHE A 20 -13.96 4.00 7.22
CA PHE A 20 -14.03 3.26 5.97
C PHE A 20 -12.63 2.81 5.49
N PRO A 21 -12.42 1.52 5.19
CA PRO A 21 -11.11 1.01 4.79
C PRO A 21 -10.74 1.46 3.38
N ILE A 22 -9.54 2.02 3.22
CA ILE A 22 -9.00 2.42 1.92
C ILE A 22 -7.77 1.59 1.55
N LEU A 23 -7.60 1.34 0.26
CA LEU A 23 -6.42 0.67 -0.30
C LEU A 23 -5.57 1.67 -1.08
N ALA A 24 -4.26 1.66 -0.84
CA ALA A 24 -3.33 2.44 -1.64
C ALA A 24 -3.11 1.78 -3.00
N LEU A 25 -3.30 2.53 -4.09
CA LEU A 25 -3.14 2.06 -5.46
C LEU A 25 -2.21 2.98 -6.25
N GLY A 26 -1.32 2.36 -7.03
CA GLY A 26 -0.43 3.07 -7.96
C GLY A 26 1.00 3.15 -7.44
N GLY A 27 1.92 2.45 -8.10
CA GLY A 27 3.34 2.47 -7.75
C GLY A 27 3.69 1.81 -6.41
N ALA A 28 2.82 0.97 -5.85
CA ALA A 28 3.13 0.21 -4.64
C ALA A 28 4.24 -0.82 -4.89
N THR A 29 5.17 -0.92 -3.94
CA THR A 29 6.29 -1.85 -3.91
C THR A 29 6.46 -2.40 -2.49
N SER A 30 7.28 -3.45 -2.31
CA SER A 30 7.56 -3.99 -0.98
C SER A 30 8.29 -2.98 -0.07
N GLU A 31 9.06 -2.06 -0.65
CA GLU A 31 9.83 -1.03 0.07
C GLU A 31 8.95 0.12 0.56
N ASN A 32 7.91 0.50 -0.20
CA ASN A 32 7.03 1.60 0.17
C ASN A 32 5.75 1.19 0.90
N ALA A 33 5.44 -0.12 0.96
CA ALA A 33 4.23 -0.64 1.59
C ALA A 33 4.03 -0.13 3.03
N ALA A 34 5.09 -0.13 3.84
CA ALA A 34 5.02 0.37 5.21
C ALA A 34 4.67 1.87 5.29
N ALA A 35 5.14 2.67 4.34
CA ALA A 35 4.79 4.10 4.28
C ALA A 35 3.33 4.33 3.86
N LEU A 36 2.79 3.48 2.97
CA LEU A 36 1.37 3.51 2.57
C LEU A 36 0.45 3.15 3.74
N LEU A 37 0.82 2.14 4.53
CA LEU A 37 0.07 1.72 5.71
C LEU A 37 0.10 2.80 6.79
N ARG A 38 1.28 3.36 7.11
CA ARG A 38 1.40 4.52 8.03
C ARG A 38 0.64 5.75 7.56
N ALA A 39 0.44 5.91 6.25
CA ALA A 39 -0.39 6.97 5.70
C ALA A 39 -1.90 6.73 5.91
N GLY A 40 -2.31 5.64 6.54
CA GLY A 40 -3.72 5.31 6.85
C GLY A 40 -4.37 4.34 5.87
N ALA A 41 -3.62 3.79 4.91
CA ALA A 41 -4.12 2.71 4.08
C ALA A 41 -4.29 1.43 4.89
N HIS A 42 -5.39 0.72 4.66
CA HIS A 42 -5.63 -0.59 5.28
C HIS A 42 -4.98 -1.74 4.48
N GLY A 43 -4.47 -1.43 3.30
CA GLY A 43 -3.79 -2.37 2.43
C GLY A 43 -3.28 -1.73 1.16
N VAL A 44 -2.64 -2.54 0.32
CA VAL A 44 -2.07 -2.11 -0.96
C VAL A 44 -2.68 -2.89 -2.11
N ALA A 45 -2.93 -2.20 -3.22
CA ALA A 45 -3.33 -2.77 -4.48
C ALA A 45 -2.24 -2.50 -5.53
N ALA A 46 -1.85 -3.55 -6.26
CA ALA A 46 -0.79 -3.47 -7.26
C ALA A 46 -1.04 -4.47 -8.40
N ILE A 47 -0.48 -4.19 -9.57
CA ILE A 47 -0.55 -5.09 -10.74
C ILE A 47 0.84 -5.68 -11.00
N ARG A 48 1.81 -4.84 -11.39
CA ARG A 48 3.19 -5.27 -11.69
C ARG A 48 3.92 -5.92 -10.52
N LEU A 49 3.58 -5.54 -9.29
CA LEU A 49 4.18 -6.15 -8.09
C LEU A 49 3.82 -7.63 -7.95
N PHE A 50 2.68 -8.05 -8.51
CA PHE A 50 2.17 -9.43 -8.41
C PHE A 50 2.23 -10.20 -9.74
N SER A 51 2.89 -9.64 -10.77
CA SER A 51 2.83 -10.22 -12.12
C SER A 51 3.78 -11.40 -12.35
N ASP A 52 4.77 -11.60 -11.47
CA ASP A 52 5.71 -12.72 -11.58
C ASP A 52 5.33 -13.86 -10.60
N PRO A 53 4.88 -15.02 -11.13
CA PRO A 53 4.50 -16.16 -10.30
C PRO A 53 5.63 -16.72 -9.43
N LEU A 54 6.89 -16.58 -9.86
CA LEU A 54 8.04 -17.14 -9.13
C LEU A 54 8.33 -16.37 -7.84
N THR A 55 8.03 -15.07 -7.83
CA THR A 55 8.28 -14.17 -6.69
C THR A 55 7.02 -13.82 -5.90
N LEU A 56 5.83 -14.18 -6.39
CA LEU A 56 4.54 -13.83 -5.77
C LEU A 56 4.45 -14.19 -4.29
N ARG A 57 4.93 -15.38 -3.90
CA ARG A 57 4.96 -15.80 -2.48
C ARG A 57 5.84 -14.89 -1.64
N GLU A 58 7.05 -14.58 -2.12
CA GLU A 58 7.99 -13.72 -1.41
C GLU A 58 7.43 -12.32 -1.25
N VAL A 59 6.92 -11.74 -2.33
CA VAL A 59 6.31 -10.41 -2.36
C VAL A 59 5.12 -10.31 -1.40
N THR A 60 4.18 -11.26 -1.45
CA THR A 60 3.01 -11.25 -0.55
C THR A 60 3.41 -11.43 0.91
N SER A 61 4.45 -12.22 1.18
CA SER A 61 5.01 -12.38 2.53
C SER A 61 5.62 -11.07 3.05
N ALA A 62 6.35 -10.35 2.21
CA ALA A 62 6.94 -9.06 2.56
C ALA A 62 5.87 -7.99 2.86
N LEU A 63 4.81 -7.94 2.05
CA LEU A 63 3.68 -7.05 2.27
C LEU A 63 2.95 -7.37 3.58
N ARG A 64 2.74 -8.66 3.89
CA ARG A 64 2.10 -9.07 5.13
C ARG A 64 2.92 -8.69 6.37
N ARG A 65 4.25 -8.82 6.31
CA ARG A 65 5.14 -8.35 7.40
C ARG A 65 5.04 -6.85 7.64
N SER A 66 4.89 -6.07 6.57
CA SER A 66 4.71 -4.62 6.66
C SER A 66 3.39 -4.25 7.35
N ALA A 67 2.33 -5.03 7.15
CA ALA A 67 1.03 -4.82 7.80
C ALA A 67 0.99 -5.22 9.28
N SER A 68 1.85 -6.14 9.73
CA SER A 68 1.90 -6.61 11.11
C SER A 68 2.65 -5.68 12.09
N THR A 69 3.23 -4.58 11.62
CA THR A 69 4.02 -3.67 12.47
C THR A 69 3.18 -2.58 13.15
N ASP A 70 1.91 -2.39 12.75
CA ASP A 70 1.00 -1.35 13.28
C ASP A 70 -0.15 -1.92 14.16
N LEU A 71 0.10 -2.97 14.95
CA LEU A 71 -0.80 -3.43 16.03
C LEU A 71 -0.20 -3.15 17.41
#